data_AF-A0A3D3DRQ2-F1
#
_entry.id   AF-A0A3D3DRQ2-F1
#
_cell.length_a   1.000
_cell.length_b   1.000
_cell.length_c   1.000
_cell.angle_alpha   90.00
_cell.angle_beta   90.00
_cell.angle_gamma   90.00
#
_symmetry.space_group_name_H-M   'P 1'
#
loop_
_entity.id
_entity.type
_entity.pdbx_description
1 polymer ?
#
loop_
_entity_poly.entity_id
_entity_poly.type
_entity_poly.pdbx_seq_one_letter_code
_entity_poly.pdbx_strand_id
1 'polypeptide(L)'
;SDAANLFIQNTASLDELSNKEKAVLKRLKDLVSGNPAKLVPKNLLKLKKVRSIQITKHGVFNYPYFNCWFKQTDEGVIFKKTSGSQRKNGSIFQDKDTTLVFLGAWSVNDDATLTYSGFKGLNDTSRDSAGLIIKRGNSFLSIFPKKENTFEIYEFK
;
A
#
# COMPACT_ATOMS: atom_id res chain seq x y z
N SER A 1 -17.48 4.04 8.73
CA SER A 1 -17.77 5.22 7.88
C SER A 1 -16.66 6.27 7.90
N ASP A 2 -15.61 6.19 8.73
CA ASP A 2 -14.64 7.29 8.86
C ASP A 2 -13.36 7.21 8.00
N ALA A 3 -12.88 6.01 7.65
CA ALA A 3 -11.68 5.88 6.82
C ALA A 3 -11.87 6.48 5.42
N ALA A 4 -13.07 6.35 4.85
CA ALA A 4 -13.42 6.87 3.52
C ALA A 4 -13.38 8.41 3.44
N ASN A 5 -13.68 9.10 4.55
CA ASN A 5 -13.66 10.56 4.62
C ASN A 5 -12.25 11.11 4.79
N LEU A 6 -11.34 10.37 5.44
CA LEU A 6 -9.94 10.76 5.59
C LEU A 6 -9.19 10.82 4.25
N PHE A 7 -9.60 10.02 3.26
CA PHE A 7 -8.97 10.01 1.92
C PHE A 7 -9.26 11.27 1.07
N ILE A 8 -10.26 12.08 1.44
CA ILE A 8 -10.86 13.08 0.53
C ILE A 8 -10.56 14.52 0.95
N GLN A 9 -10.21 14.78 2.22
CA GLN A 9 -10.12 16.14 2.72
C GLN A 9 -8.88 16.94 2.28
N ASN A 10 -7.87 16.32 1.64
CA ASN A 10 -6.60 16.98 1.32
C ASN A 10 -6.03 16.71 -0.08
N THR A 11 -6.84 16.20 -1.01
CA THR A 11 -6.51 16.41 -2.43
C THR A 11 -6.65 17.91 -2.72
N ALA A 12 -5.82 18.49 -3.60
CA ALA A 12 -6.12 19.78 -4.25
C ALA A 12 -7.63 19.88 -4.48
N SER A 13 -8.24 21.05 -4.24
CA SER A 13 -9.71 21.20 -4.22
C SER A 13 -10.28 20.33 -5.33
N LEU A 14 -11.22 19.42 -5.00
CA LEU A 14 -11.62 18.35 -5.93
C LEU A 14 -11.92 18.90 -7.34
N ASP A 15 -12.28 20.17 -7.45
CA ASP A 15 -12.48 20.96 -8.66
C ASP A 15 -11.25 21.03 -9.59
N GLU A 16 -10.03 21.12 -9.07
CA GLU A 16 -8.76 21.19 -9.82
C GLU A 16 -8.30 19.84 -10.39
N LEU A 17 -8.86 18.72 -9.91
CA LEU A 17 -8.50 17.40 -10.42
C LEU A 17 -9.10 17.16 -11.81
N SER A 18 -8.31 16.53 -12.68
CA SER A 18 -8.81 16.05 -13.97
C SER A 18 -9.89 14.97 -13.79
N ASN A 19 -10.74 14.80 -14.81
CA ASN A 19 -11.76 13.74 -14.80
C ASN A 19 -11.16 12.33 -14.61
N LYS A 20 -9.93 12.11 -15.11
CA LYS A 20 -9.21 10.85 -14.95
C LYS A 20 -8.83 10.60 -13.49
N GLU A 21 -8.36 11.63 -12.79
CA GLU A 21 -7.99 11.55 -11.37
C GLU A 21 -9.24 11.35 -10.50
N LYS A 22 -10.31 12.10 -10.77
CA LYS A 22 -11.62 11.93 -10.12
C LYS A 22 -12.14 10.50 -10.25
N ALA A 23 -12.04 9.91 -11.45
CA ALA A 23 -12.45 8.53 -11.69
C ALA A 23 -11.61 7.52 -10.87
N VAL A 24 -10.29 7.74 -10.73
CA VAL A 24 -9.43 6.89 -9.89
C VAL A 24 -9.83 6.98 -8.43
N LEU A 25 -10.06 8.19 -7.90
CA LEU A 25 -10.49 8.39 -6.51
C LEU A 25 -11.84 7.75 -6.24
N LYS A 26 -12.82 7.95 -7.13
CA LYS A 26 -14.14 7.33 -7.00
C LYS A 26 -14.01 5.81 -6.92
N ARG A 27 -13.25 5.19 -7.83
CA ARG A 27 -13.03 3.74 -7.83
C ARG A 27 -12.36 3.26 -6.54
N LEU A 28 -11.37 3.99 -6.03
CA LEU A 28 -10.72 3.64 -4.77
C LEU A 28 -11.66 3.77 -3.57
N LYS A 29 -12.47 4.82 -3.53
CA LYS A 29 -13.51 5.02 -2.51
C LYS A 29 -14.50 3.85 -2.51
N ASP A 30 -15.03 3.52 -3.68
CA ASP A 30 -15.97 2.40 -3.85
C ASP A 30 -15.31 1.08 -3.40
N LEU A 31 -14.04 0.86 -3.76
CA LEU A 31 -13.32 -0.36 -3.42
C LEU A 31 -13.05 -0.48 -1.91
N VAL A 32 -12.55 0.57 -1.27
CA VAL A 32 -12.26 0.58 0.18
C VAL A 32 -13.54 0.46 1.01
N SER A 33 -14.64 1.04 0.52
CA SER A 33 -15.96 1.02 1.18
C SER A 33 -16.74 -0.28 0.95
N GLY A 34 -16.25 -1.17 0.07
CA GLY A 34 -16.86 -2.47 -0.16
C GLY A 34 -16.83 -3.39 1.06
N ASN A 35 -17.50 -4.54 0.95
CA ASN A 35 -17.56 -5.51 2.05
C ASN A 35 -16.18 -6.08 2.38
N PRO A 36 -15.75 -6.03 3.65
CA PRO A 36 -14.55 -6.71 4.11
C PRO A 36 -14.63 -8.22 3.87
N ALA A 37 -13.52 -8.83 3.47
CA ALA A 37 -13.41 -10.28 3.34
C ALA A 37 -12.34 -10.81 4.29
N LYS A 38 -12.52 -12.06 4.76
CA LYS A 38 -11.49 -12.75 5.54
C LYS A 38 -10.15 -12.72 4.80
N LEU A 39 -9.11 -12.36 5.53
CA LEU A 39 -7.78 -12.14 4.99
C LEU A 39 -6.73 -12.65 5.98
N VAL A 40 -5.90 -13.56 5.49
CA VAL A 40 -4.73 -14.12 6.19
C VAL A 40 -3.50 -14.01 5.28
N PRO A 41 -2.26 -13.95 5.81
CA PRO A 41 -1.05 -13.72 5.01
C PRO A 41 -0.89 -14.69 3.82
N LYS A 42 -1.27 -15.96 4.00
CA LYS A 42 -1.22 -16.97 2.92
C LYS A 42 -2.05 -16.60 1.68
N ASN A 43 -3.07 -15.75 1.82
CA ASN A 43 -3.85 -15.31 0.67
C ASN A 43 -3.04 -14.46 -0.32
N LEU A 44 -1.93 -13.86 0.12
CA LEU A 44 -1.10 -12.97 -0.69
C LEU A 44 -0.08 -13.71 -1.57
N LEU A 45 0.24 -14.98 -1.27
CA LEU A 45 1.32 -15.74 -1.92
C LEU A 45 1.21 -15.88 -3.44
N LYS A 46 -0.03 -15.83 -3.95
CA LYS A 46 -0.32 -15.94 -5.39
C LYS A 46 -0.23 -14.61 -6.15
N LEU A 47 -0.17 -13.48 -5.45
CA LEU A 47 -0.14 -12.15 -6.06
C LEU A 47 1.26 -11.88 -6.61
N LYS A 48 1.35 -11.46 -7.87
CA LYS A 48 2.63 -11.29 -8.59
C LYS A 48 2.82 -9.90 -9.17
N LYS A 49 1.78 -9.07 -9.15
CA LYS A 49 1.85 -7.71 -9.66
C LYS A 49 1.29 -6.73 -8.64
N VAL A 50 1.86 -5.54 -8.64
CA VAL A 50 1.40 -4.42 -7.82
C VAL A 50 1.49 -3.13 -8.61
N ARG A 51 0.45 -2.30 -8.56
CA ARG A 51 0.55 -0.90 -8.99
C ARG A 51 0.54 0.02 -7.79
N SER A 52 1.23 1.16 -7.92
CA SER A 52 1.17 2.24 -6.93
C SER A 52 0.19 3.30 -7.40
N ILE A 53 -0.66 3.76 -6.50
CA ILE A 53 -1.55 4.90 -6.71
C ILE A 53 -1.21 5.91 -5.62
N GLN A 54 -0.69 7.06 -6.00
CA GLN A 54 -0.27 8.11 -5.08
C GLN A 54 -1.29 9.23 -5.08
N ILE A 55 -1.85 9.52 -3.91
CA ILE A 55 -2.79 10.60 -3.66
C ILE A 55 -2.01 11.66 -2.90
N THR A 56 -1.78 12.80 -3.53
CA THR A 56 -0.97 13.89 -3.01
C THR A 56 -1.68 15.22 -3.12
N LYS A 57 -1.13 16.27 -2.52
CA LYS A 57 -1.57 17.65 -2.76
C LYS A 57 -1.42 18.11 -4.22
N HIS A 58 -0.60 17.43 -5.02
CA HIS A 58 -0.35 17.76 -6.41
C HIS A 58 -1.19 16.94 -7.41
N GLY A 59 -2.09 16.08 -6.91
CA GLY A 59 -2.95 15.25 -7.75
C GLY A 59 -2.85 13.76 -7.45
N VAL A 60 -3.38 12.96 -8.38
CA VAL A 60 -3.53 11.50 -8.25
C VAL A 60 -2.74 10.78 -9.35
N PHE A 61 -1.63 10.16 -8.96
CA PHE A 61 -0.75 9.46 -9.88
C PHE A 61 -1.03 7.95 -9.85
N ASN A 62 -1.59 7.43 -10.95
CA ASN A 62 -1.93 6.02 -11.11
C ASN A 62 -0.90 5.33 -12.02
N TYR A 63 0.04 4.60 -11.42
CA TYR A 63 1.12 3.94 -12.14
C TYR A 63 0.72 2.58 -12.74
N PRO A 64 1.47 2.08 -13.74
CA PRO A 64 1.26 0.72 -14.24
C PRO A 64 1.58 -0.35 -13.18
N TYR A 65 1.23 -1.60 -13.51
CA TYR A 65 1.59 -2.74 -12.69
C TYR A 65 3.07 -3.11 -12.83
N PHE A 66 3.74 -3.23 -11.70
CA PHE A 66 5.11 -3.71 -11.54
C PHE A 66 5.14 -5.13 -10.99
N ASN A 67 6.29 -5.77 -11.07
CA ASN A 67 6.54 -7.09 -10.51
C ASN A 67 6.67 -7.00 -8.99
N CYS A 68 6.07 -7.97 -8.30
CA CYS A 68 6.31 -8.22 -6.90
C CYS A 68 6.19 -9.71 -6.59
N TRP A 69 6.56 -10.08 -5.38
CA TRP A 69 6.24 -11.40 -4.86
C TRP A 69 5.96 -11.33 -3.36
N PHE A 70 5.21 -12.32 -2.91
CA PHE A 70 5.07 -12.68 -1.52
C PHE A 70 5.66 -14.08 -1.33
N LYS A 71 6.38 -14.30 -0.23
CA LYS A 71 7.03 -15.58 0.06
C LYS A 71 6.81 -15.94 1.52
N GLN A 72 6.45 -17.21 1.78
CA GLN A 72 6.46 -17.79 3.11
C GLN A 72 7.90 -18.12 3.52
N THR A 73 8.28 -17.71 4.71
CA THR A 73 9.52 -18.06 5.41
C THR A 73 9.16 -18.64 6.79
N ASP A 74 10.16 -19.08 7.54
CA ASP A 74 9.97 -19.57 8.90
C ASP A 74 9.50 -18.45 9.85
N GLU A 75 9.79 -17.19 9.51
CA GLU A 75 9.40 -15.99 10.27
C GLU A 75 8.03 -15.41 9.84
N GLY A 76 7.39 -15.98 8.81
CA GLY A 76 6.09 -15.53 8.31
C GLY A 76 6.09 -15.19 6.82
N VAL A 77 5.17 -14.32 6.40
CA VAL A 77 5.08 -13.90 4.99
C VAL A 77 5.83 -12.60 4.81
N ILE A 78 6.71 -12.55 3.81
CA ILE A 78 7.41 -11.35 3.38
C ILE A 78 6.94 -10.89 2.00
N PHE A 79 6.99 -9.58 1.77
CA PHE A 79 6.67 -8.92 0.50
C PHE A 79 7.92 -8.27 -0.10
N LYS A 80 8.06 -8.31 -1.42
CA LYS A 80 9.04 -7.51 -2.16
C LYS A 80 8.47 -7.02 -3.48
N LYS A 81 8.51 -5.71 -3.72
CA LYS A 81 8.35 -5.11 -5.06
C LYS A 81 9.69 -5.14 -5.79
N THR A 82 9.74 -5.80 -6.94
CA THR A 82 11.00 -6.10 -7.64
C THR A 82 11.22 -5.26 -8.91
N SER A 83 10.23 -4.50 -9.37
CA SER A 83 10.41 -3.56 -10.47
C SER A 83 9.76 -2.20 -10.24
N GLY A 84 10.12 -1.22 -11.07
CA GLY A 84 9.85 0.20 -10.88
C GLY A 84 10.87 0.87 -9.96
N SER A 85 10.96 2.20 -10.03
CA SER A 85 11.96 3.00 -9.32
C SER A 85 11.77 2.96 -7.81
N GLN A 86 10.57 3.24 -7.31
CA GLN A 86 10.28 3.13 -5.87
C GLN A 86 9.88 1.70 -5.53
N ARG A 87 10.59 1.09 -4.59
CA ARG A 87 10.39 -0.31 -4.16
C ARG A 87 10.13 -0.35 -2.66
N LYS A 88 9.31 -1.30 -2.24
CA LYS A 88 9.08 -1.61 -0.82
C LYS A 88 9.32 -3.08 -0.60
N ASN A 89 9.80 -3.40 0.58
CA ASN A 89 9.97 -4.75 1.06
C ASN A 89 9.74 -4.80 2.57
N GLY A 90 9.22 -5.91 3.08
CA GLY A 90 8.88 -6.01 4.50
C GLY A 90 8.08 -7.25 4.85
N SER A 91 7.76 -7.37 6.12
CA SER A 91 7.05 -8.51 6.71
C SER A 91 5.56 -8.20 6.87
N ILE A 92 4.74 -9.26 6.75
CA ILE A 92 3.28 -9.20 6.84
C ILE A 92 2.81 -9.90 8.11
N PHE A 93 2.03 -9.19 8.92
CA PHE A 93 1.50 -9.68 10.19
C PHE A 93 -0.03 -9.68 10.18
N GLN A 94 -0.63 -10.63 10.90
CA GLN A 94 -2.06 -10.60 11.15
C GLN A 94 -2.37 -9.51 12.20
N ASP A 95 -3.36 -8.66 11.92
CA ASP A 95 -3.90 -7.70 12.91
C ASP A 95 -5.32 -8.10 13.34
N LYS A 96 -6.22 -8.29 12.36
CA LYS A 96 -7.61 -8.72 12.58
C LYS A 96 -8.02 -9.70 11.48
N ASP A 97 -9.13 -10.41 11.62
CA ASP A 97 -9.60 -11.39 10.62
C ASP A 97 -9.74 -10.86 9.18
N THR A 98 -9.84 -9.54 9.01
CA THR A 98 -9.99 -8.86 7.71
C THR A 98 -8.85 -7.91 7.36
N THR A 99 -7.82 -7.81 8.21
CA THR A 99 -6.76 -6.79 8.11
C THR A 99 -5.40 -7.39 8.45
N LEU A 100 -4.41 -7.12 7.60
CA LEU A 100 -3.00 -7.41 7.88
C LEU A 100 -2.22 -6.11 8.01
N VAL A 101 -1.06 -6.17 8.63
CA VAL A 101 -0.12 -5.06 8.72
C VAL A 101 1.13 -5.40 7.92
N PHE A 102 1.59 -4.46 7.10
CA PHE A 102 2.91 -4.45 6.51
C PHE A 102 3.84 -3.60 7.37
N LEU A 103 4.99 -4.14 7.74
CA LEU A 103 6.11 -3.39 8.32
C LEU A 103 7.35 -3.63 7.47
N GLY A 104 7.93 -2.56 6.94
CA GLY A 104 9.08 -2.66 6.06
C GLY A 104 9.71 -1.31 5.77
N ALA A 105 10.51 -1.27 4.71
CA ALA A 105 11.15 -0.04 4.28
C ALA A 105 11.04 0.15 2.76
N TRP A 106 11.21 1.40 2.33
CA TRP A 106 11.25 1.79 0.93
C TRP A 106 12.67 2.10 0.47
N SER A 107 12.96 1.78 -0.79
CA SER A 107 14.21 2.10 -1.46
C SER A 107 13.91 2.65 -2.87
N VAL A 108 14.88 3.36 -3.46
CA VAL A 108 14.78 3.86 -4.84
C VAL A 108 15.85 3.24 -5.72
N ASN A 109 15.47 2.81 -6.92
CA ASN A 109 16.37 2.27 -7.93
C ASN A 109 17.28 1.18 -7.36
N ASP A 110 18.58 1.43 -7.32
CA ASP A 110 19.64 0.50 -6.91
C ASP A 110 20.03 0.67 -5.43
N ASP A 111 19.33 1.52 -4.67
CA ASP A 111 19.45 1.58 -3.22
C ASP A 111 19.30 0.18 -2.62
N ALA A 112 20.13 -0.12 -1.62
CA ALA A 112 20.06 -1.35 -0.86
C ALA A 112 18.63 -1.58 -0.33
N THR A 113 18.21 -2.85 -0.36
CA THR A 113 16.95 -3.26 0.25
C THR A 113 17.09 -3.16 1.77
N LEU A 114 16.23 -2.37 2.42
CA LEU A 114 16.25 -2.17 3.87
C LEU A 114 15.10 -2.89 4.56
N THR A 115 15.26 -3.26 5.82
CA THR A 115 14.16 -3.76 6.67
C THR A 115 13.58 -2.64 7.51
N TYR A 116 12.43 -2.88 8.17
CA TYR A 116 11.87 -1.95 9.13
C TYR A 116 12.83 -1.71 10.29
N SER A 117 13.14 -0.45 10.58
CA SER A 117 14.18 -0.04 11.55
C SER A 117 13.97 -0.66 12.94
N GLY A 118 12.71 -0.77 13.37
CA GLY A 118 12.32 -1.34 14.66
C GLY A 118 12.70 -2.81 14.85
N PHE A 119 12.89 -3.59 13.79
CA PHE A 119 13.37 -4.97 13.90
C PHE A 119 14.86 -5.10 14.19
N LYS A 120 15.63 -4.03 13.97
CA LYS A 120 17.08 -4.01 14.12
C LYS A 120 17.54 -3.02 15.19
N GLY A 121 16.60 -2.34 15.87
CA GLY A 121 16.92 -1.27 16.82
C GLY A 121 17.69 -0.12 16.17
N LEU A 122 17.44 0.15 14.89
CA LEU A 122 18.11 1.23 14.16
C LEU A 122 17.44 2.56 14.48
N ASN A 123 18.25 3.61 14.63
CA ASN A 123 17.76 4.96 14.91
C ASN A 123 17.24 5.68 13.66
N ASP A 124 17.70 5.30 12.47
CA ASP A 124 17.21 5.89 11.22
C ASP A 124 15.88 5.25 10.79
N THR A 125 14.80 6.02 10.94
CA THR A 125 13.42 5.65 10.57
C THR A 125 12.98 6.27 9.25
N SER A 126 13.84 7.03 8.55
CA SER A 126 13.48 7.81 7.36
C SER A 126 12.96 6.96 6.21
N ARG A 127 13.36 5.69 6.17
CA ARG A 127 12.98 4.70 5.15
C ARG A 127 11.84 3.80 5.59
N ASP A 128 11.39 3.90 6.84
CA ASP A 128 10.31 3.05 7.35
C ASP A 128 9.01 3.28 6.59
N SER A 129 8.26 2.20 6.42
CA SER A 129 6.96 2.19 5.79
C SER A 129 6.09 1.17 6.50
N ALA A 130 5.03 1.66 7.13
CA ALA A 130 3.97 0.85 7.70
C ALA A 130 2.68 1.04 6.88
N GLY A 131 1.91 -0.02 6.70
CA GLY A 131 0.66 0.05 5.97
C GLY A 131 -0.32 -1.05 6.36
N LEU A 132 -1.59 -0.82 6.06
CA LEU A 132 -2.66 -1.80 6.27
C LEU A 132 -2.97 -2.51 4.97
N ILE A 133 -3.01 -3.84 5.01
CA ILE A 133 -3.47 -4.65 3.89
C ILE A 133 -4.90 -5.09 4.15
N ILE A 134 -5.78 -4.81 3.19
CA ILE A 134 -7.19 -5.16 3.24
C ILE A 134 -7.59 -5.94 2.00
N LYS A 135 -8.65 -6.74 2.15
CA LYS A 135 -9.33 -7.42 1.05
C LYS A 135 -10.76 -6.93 0.93
N ARG A 136 -11.17 -6.62 -0.29
CA ARG A 136 -12.50 -6.12 -0.65
C ARG A 136 -12.97 -6.87 -1.90
N GLY A 137 -13.91 -7.80 -1.72
CA GLY A 137 -14.21 -8.80 -2.76
C GLY A 137 -12.96 -9.57 -3.18
N ASN A 138 -12.59 -9.48 -4.46
CA ASN A 138 -11.38 -10.11 -5.02
C ASN A 138 -10.14 -9.22 -5.02
N SER A 139 -10.27 -7.95 -4.64
CA SER A 139 -9.17 -6.99 -4.67
C SER A 139 -8.41 -6.97 -3.35
N PHE A 140 -7.09 -6.90 -3.46
CA PHE A 140 -6.17 -6.72 -2.35
C PHE A 140 -5.54 -5.34 -2.45
N LEU A 141 -5.60 -4.59 -1.36
CA LEU A 141 -5.02 -3.25 -1.27
C LEU A 141 -4.06 -3.18 -0.08
N SER A 142 -2.92 -2.50 -0.24
CA SER A 142 -2.14 -1.99 0.90
C SER A 142 -2.24 -0.48 0.92
N ILE A 143 -2.56 0.09 2.08
CA ILE A 143 -2.75 1.52 2.28
C ILE A 143 -1.63 2.03 3.18
N PHE A 144 -0.78 2.88 2.63
CA PHE A 144 0.34 3.50 3.33
C PHE A 144 0.01 4.98 3.59
N PRO A 145 -0.29 5.37 4.84
CA PRO A 145 -0.38 6.77 5.17
C PRO A 145 0.99 7.44 5.01
N LYS A 146 0.99 8.68 4.53
CA LYS A 146 2.16 9.54 4.40
C LYS A 146 1.89 10.86 5.13
N LYS A 147 2.88 11.76 5.14
CA LYS A 147 2.75 13.09 5.74
C LYS A 147 1.64 13.90 5.04
N GLU A 148 1.13 14.93 5.71
CA GLU A 148 0.18 15.91 5.12
C GLU A 148 -1.12 15.28 4.59
N ASN A 149 -1.60 14.18 5.18
CA ASN A 149 -2.77 13.42 4.72
C ASN A 149 -2.65 12.94 3.26
N THR A 150 -1.43 12.67 2.81
CA THR A 150 -1.19 12.01 1.53
C THR A 150 -1.18 10.49 1.72
N PHE A 151 -1.48 9.75 0.66
CA PHE A 151 -1.58 8.30 0.71
C PHE A 151 -0.87 7.67 -0.47
N GLU A 152 -0.25 6.53 -0.23
CA GLU A 152 0.15 5.60 -1.29
C GLU A 152 -0.65 4.31 -1.13
N ILE A 153 -1.32 3.90 -2.20
CA ILE A 153 -2.11 2.68 -2.23
C ILE A 153 -1.46 1.71 -3.20
N TYR A 154 -1.14 0.52 -2.72
CA TYR A 154 -0.80 -0.61 -3.56
C TYR A 154 -2.04 -1.41 -3.87
N GLU A 155 -2.25 -1.69 -5.15
CA GLU A 155 -3.29 -2.60 -5.61
C GLU A 155 -2.64 -3.81 -6.26
N PHE A 156 -2.99 -5.00 -5.78
CA PHE A 156 -2.34 -6.25 -6.17
C PHE A 156 -3.22 -7.10 -7.09
N LYS A 157 -2.55 -7.91 -7.92
CA LYS A 157 -3.15 -9.00 -8.70
C LYS A 157 -2.21 -10.19 -8.80
#